data_AF-X1THD3-F1
#
_entry.id   AF-X1THD3-F1
#
_cell.length_a   1.000
_cell.length_b   1.000
_cell.length_c   1.000
_cell.angle_alpha   90.00
_cell.angle_beta   90.00
_cell.angle_gamma   90.00
#
_symmetry.space_group_name_H-M   'P 1'
#
loop_
_entity.id
_entity.type
_entity.pdbx_description
1 polymer ?
#
loop_
_entity_poly.entity_id
_entity_poly.type
_entity_poly.pdbx_seq_one_letter_code
_entity_poly.pdbx_strand_id
1 'polypeptide(L)' 'MVKEETIREAVRLLWEKDNQVVEPSGAVGLAVLIENRRRFKDKKIVAVVTGGNIDDNLFKEITGVSVPK' A
#
# COMPACT_ATOMS: atom_id res chain seq x y z
N MET A 1 -0.43 -9.63 -12.51
CA MET A 1 0.60 -9.53 -11.45
C MET A 1 1.01 -8.07 -11.36
N VAL A 2 1.35 -7.58 -10.18
CA VAL A 2 1.85 -6.21 -9.95
C VAL A 2 3.33 -6.27 -9.63
N LYS A 3 4.03 -5.17 -9.88
CA LYS A 3 5.45 -5.05 -9.56
C LYS A 3 5.66 -4.76 -8.09
N GLU A 4 6.77 -5.24 -7.55
CA GLU A 4 7.15 -5.04 -6.15
C GLU A 4 7.33 -3.55 -5.83
N GLU A 5 7.92 -2.76 -6.74
CA GLU A 5 8.06 -1.31 -6.59
C GLU A 5 6.70 -0.61 -6.33
N THR A 6 5.64 -1.06 -7.00
CA THR A 6 4.30 -0.49 -6.84
C THR A 6 3.61 -0.96 -5.57
N ILE A 7 3.91 -2.18 -5.09
CA ILE A 7 3.43 -2.65 -3.80
C ILE A 7 4.03 -1.79 -2.67
N ARG A 8 5.34 -1.52 -2.74
CA ARG A 8 6.03 -0.67 -1.76
C ARG A 8 5.49 0.76 -1.79
N GLU A 9 5.23 1.30 -2.97
CA GLU A 9 4.55 2.59 -3.12
C GLU A 9 3.14 2.58 -2.51
N ALA A 10 2.37 1.51 -2.70
CA ALA A 10 1.04 1.39 -2.11
C ALA A 10 1.10 1.38 -0.57
N VAL A 11 2.04 0.63 0.02
CA VAL A 11 2.27 0.64 1.48
C VAL A 11 2.64 2.06 1.95
N ARG A 12 3.56 2.73 1.26
CA ARG A 12 3.95 4.12 1.58
C ARG A 12 2.76 5.06 1.55
N LEU A 13 1.94 5.01 0.49
CA LEU A 13 0.78 5.89 0.33
C LEU A 13 -0.28 5.65 1.41
N LEU A 14 -0.55 4.39 1.76
CA LEU A 14 -1.49 4.04 2.84
C LEU A 14 -1.04 4.63 4.18
N TRP A 15 0.27 4.69 4.43
CA TRP A 15 0.80 5.38 5.59
C TRP A 15 0.70 6.91 5.46
N GLU A 16 1.30 7.49 4.43
CA GLU A 16 1.43 8.95 4.28
C GLU A 16 0.09 9.68 4.12
N LYS A 17 -0.94 9.02 3.58
CA LYS A 17 -2.24 9.64 3.30
C LYS A 17 -3.31 9.23 4.30
N ASP A 18 -3.26 8.00 4.79
CA ASP A 18 -4.35 7.42 5.58
C ASP A 18 -3.91 6.95 6.97
N ASN A 19 -2.63 7.11 7.34
CA ASN A 19 -2.01 6.62 8.58
C ASN A 19 -2.27 5.12 8.83
N GLN A 20 -2.42 4.33 7.78
CA GLN A 20 -2.65 2.89 7.87
C GLN A 20 -1.32 2.15 7.86
N VAL A 21 -1.11 1.29 8.85
CA VAL A 21 0.00 0.32 8.87
C VAL A 21 -0.46 -0.93 8.13
N VAL A 22 0.15 -1.20 6.97
CA VAL A 22 -0.29 -2.23 6.03
C VAL A 22 0.89 -3.07 5.59
N GLU A 23 0.74 -4.39 5.58
CA GLU A 23 1.75 -5.31 5.05
C GLU A 23 1.73 -5.33 3.51
N PRO A 24 2.82 -5.69 2.83
CA PRO A 24 2.87 -5.69 1.36
C PRO A 24 1.75 -6.49 0.68
N SER A 25 1.42 -7.68 1.20
CA SER A 25 0.28 -8.50 0.72
C SER A 25 -1.05 -7.77 0.83
N GLY A 26 -1.27 -7.04 1.92
CA GLY A 26 -2.49 -6.27 2.17
C GLY A 26 -2.62 -5.03 1.28
N ALA A 27 -1.52 -4.53 0.72
CA ALA A 27 -1.50 -3.34 -0.15
C ALA A 27 -1.65 -3.65 -1.64
N VAL A 28 -1.65 -4.93 -2.05
CA VAL A 28 -1.69 -5.35 -3.47
C VAL A 28 -2.89 -4.77 -4.21
N GLY A 29 -4.05 -4.68 -3.55
CA GLY A 29 -5.26 -4.10 -4.14
C GLY A 29 -5.05 -2.65 -4.60
N LEU A 30 -4.41 -1.82 -3.76
CA LEU A 30 -4.07 -0.45 -4.12
C LEU A 30 -2.96 -0.40 -5.18
N ALA A 31 -1.96 -1.28 -5.10
CA ALA A 31 -0.89 -1.37 -6.09
C ALA A 31 -1.44 -1.58 -7.52
N VAL A 32 -2.44 -2.47 -7.68
CA VAL A 32 -3.11 -2.68 -8.97
C VAL A 32 -3.74 -1.38 -9.50
N LEU A 33 -4.36 -0.58 -8.63
CA LEU A 33 -4.99 0.68 -9.01
C LEU A 33 -3.94 1.72 -9.47
N ILE A 34 -2.78 1.75 -8.81
CA ILE A 34 -1.67 2.64 -9.16
C ILE A 34 -1.10 2.29 -10.54
N GLU A 35 -0.83 1.02 -10.83
CA GLU A 35 -0.28 0.60 -12.14
C GLU A 35 -1.27 0.79 -13.29
N ASN A 36 -2.57 0.76 -13.00
CA ASN A 36 -3.61 0.71 -14.02
C ASN A 36 -4.57 1.92 -13.94
N ARG A 37 -4.12 3.09 -13.47
CA ARG A 37 -4.95 4.30 -13.28
C ARG A 37 -5.92 4.57 -14.42
N ARG A 38 -5.47 4.47 -15.68
CA ARG A 38 -6.32 4.71 -16.87
C ARG A 38 -7.53 3.77 -16.96
N ARG A 39 -7.37 2.50 -16.58
CA ARG A 39 -8.45 1.48 -16.61
C ARG A 39 -9.56 1.76 -15.59
N PHE A 40 -9.20 2.51 -14.55
CA PHE A 40 -10.00 2.79 -13.37
C PHE A 40 -10.52 4.23 -13.29
N LYS A 41 -10.16 5.07 -14.26
CA LYS A 41 -10.63 6.45 -14.38
C LYS A 41 -12.16 6.49 -14.40
N ASP A 42 -12.73 7.48 -13.70
CA ASP A 42 -14.17 7.77 -13.63
C ASP A 42 -15.05 6.64 -13.07
N LYS A 43 -14.45 5.69 -12.34
CA LYS A 43 -15.16 4.61 -11.65
C LYS A 43 -15.12 4.82 -10.13
N LYS A 44 -16.19 4.40 -9.46
CA LYS A 44 -16.19 4.21 -7.99
C LYS A 44 -15.58 2.85 -7.68
N ILE A 45 -14.54 2.82 -6.88
CA ILE A 45 -13.74 1.63 -6.62
C ILE A 45 -13.52 1.49 -5.13
N VAL A 46 -13.52 0.25 -4.65
CA VAL A 46 -13.10 -0.12 -3.30
C VAL A 46 -11.94 -1.10 -3.45
N ALA A 47 -10.83 -0.82 -2.76
CA ALA A 47 -9.75 -1.77 -2.56
C ALA A 47 -9.79 -2.20 -1.08
N VAL A 48 -9.77 -3.51 -0.84
CA VAL A 48 -9.74 -4.05 0.52
C VAL A 48 -8.29 -4.15 0.97
N VAL A 49 -7.99 -3.53 2.11
CA VAL A 49 -6.73 -3.73 2.84
C VAL A 49 -6.94 -4.90 3.79
N THR A 50 -6.18 -5.99 3.62
CA THR A 50 -6.48 -7.27 4.29
C THR A 50 -5.68 -7.53 5.56
N GLY A 51 -4.56 -6.84 5.78
CA GLY A 51 -3.67 -7.11 6.90
C GLY A 51 -2.62 -6.03 7.13
N GLY A 52 -2.06 -6.00 8.33
CA GLY A 52 -1.09 -5.00 8.78
C GLY A 52 0.06 -5.59 9.61
N ASN A 53 0.29 -6.91 9.52
CA ASN A 53 1.33 -7.58 10.29
C ASN A 53 2.69 -7.45 9.60
N ILE A 54 3.25 -6.23 9.67
CA ILE A 54 4.51 -5.89 9.02
C ILE A 54 5.64 -5.77 10.05
N ASP A 55 6.84 -6.24 9.68
CA ASP A 55 8.06 -6.02 10.46
C ASP A 55 8.45 -4.53 10.50
N ASP A 56 8.89 -4.04 11.65
CA ASP A 56 9.24 -2.62 11.83
C ASP A 56 10.37 -2.18 10.89
N ASN A 57 11.36 -3.05 10.63
CA ASN A 57 12.46 -2.69 9.74
C ASN A 57 11.97 -2.51 8.30
N LEU A 58 11.10 -3.40 7.83
CA LEU A 58 10.51 -3.30 6.50
C LEU A 58 9.62 -2.06 6.38
N PHE A 59 8.78 -1.80 7.39
CA PHE A 59 7.92 -0.63 7.39
C PHE A 59 8.75 0.67 7.36
N LYS A 60 9.82 0.72 8.15
CA LYS A 60 10.76 1.85 8.17
C LYS A 60 11.55 2.00 6.87
N GLU A 61 11.94 0.90 6.22
CA GLU A 61 12.58 0.92 4.91
C GLU A 61 11.67 1.53 3.84
N ILE A 62 10.35 1.26 3.91
CA ILE A 62 9.37 1.76 2.94
C ILE A 62 8.94 3.20 3.23
N THR A 63 8.72 3.55 4.50
CA THR A 63 8.04 4.80 4.91
C THR A 63 8.97 5.83 5.56
N GLY A 64 10.17 5.43 5.97
CA GLY A 64 11.11 6.28 6.71
C GLY A 64 10.82 6.42 8.21
N VAL A 65 9.75 5.82 8.73
CA VAL A 65 9.38 5.87 10.16
C VAL A 65 9.12 4.47 10.71
N SER A 66 9.28 4.30 12.03
CA SER A 66 8.88 3.05 12.69
C SER A 66 7.36 2.94 12.82
N VAL A 67 6.86 1.71 12.93
CA VAL A 67 5.47 1.38 13.22
C VAL A 67 5.07 2.10 14.52
N PRO A 68 3.98 2.90 14.51
CA PRO A 68 3.49 3.56 15.71
C PRO A 68 3.11 2.55 16.80
N LYS A 69 3.43 2.87 18.05
CA LYS A 69 3.02 2.09 19.24
C LYS A 69 1.69 2.57 19.79
#